data_AF-A0A7W1Z8I5-F1
#
_entry.id   AF-A0A7W1Z8I5-F1
#
_cell.length_a   1.000
_cell.length_b   1.000
_cell.length_c   1.000
_cell.angle_alpha   90.00
_cell.angle_beta   90.00
_cell.angle_gamma   90.00
#
_symmetry.space_group_name_H-M   'P 1'
#
loop_
_entity.id
_entity.type
_entity.pdbx_description
1 polymer ?
#
loop_
_entity_poly.entity_id
_entity_poly.type
_entity_poly.pdbx_seq_one_letter_code
_entity_poly.pdbx_strand_id
1 'polypeptide(L)'
;GWFFKQYLFKREAPFFEYYCTNNELYFRWVNTDDDFVMPVTLKVNGKTITIHPKTKIQKLELNEGDKDIYPNTYDLYYGKKANKKLAKEFIRNQ
;
A
#
# COMPACT_ATOMS: atom_id res chain seq x y z
N GLY A 1 4.79 -0.77 -19.92
CA GLY A 1 5.94 -0.19 -19.22
C GLY A 1 5.51 0.93 -18.28
N TRP A 2 4.86 0.58 -17.17
CA TRP A 2 4.38 1.52 -16.14
C TRP A 2 5.54 2.22 -15.41
N PHE A 3 6.67 1.51 -15.26
CA PHE A 3 7.84 1.99 -14.51
C PHE A 3 8.38 3.32 -15.06
N PHE A 4 8.73 3.38 -16.36
CA PHE A 4 9.21 4.63 -16.96
C PHE A 4 8.15 5.72 -16.97
N LYS A 5 6.88 5.37 -17.22
CA LYS A 5 5.79 6.36 -17.15
C LYS A 5 5.75 7.06 -15.79
N GLN A 6 5.84 6.30 -14.71
CA GLN A 6 5.81 6.85 -13.37
C GLN A 6 7.06 7.67 -13.04
N TYR A 7 8.26 7.13 -13.27
CA TYR A 7 9.48 7.76 -12.76
C TYR A 7 10.11 8.79 -13.70
N LEU A 8 9.81 8.70 -15.00
CA LEU A 8 10.36 9.63 -15.99
C LEU A 8 9.39 10.74 -16.37
N PHE A 9 8.07 10.46 -16.43
CA PHE A 9 7.09 11.42 -16.96
C PHE A 9 6.19 12.05 -15.91
N LYS A 10 6.02 11.45 -14.72
CA LYS A 10 5.24 12.05 -13.64
C LYS A 10 6.12 12.88 -12.70
N ARG A 11 5.60 14.04 -12.30
CA ARG A 11 6.24 14.92 -11.32
C ARG A 11 6.10 14.43 -9.88
N GLU A 12 5.06 13.64 -9.60
CA GLU A 12 4.76 13.16 -8.26
C GLU A 12 5.32 11.75 -8.05
N ALA A 13 6.08 11.56 -6.97
CA ALA A 13 6.49 10.24 -6.54
C ALA A 13 5.26 9.41 -6.12
N PRO A 14 5.25 8.09 -6.38
CA PRO A 14 4.25 7.19 -5.81
C PRO A 14 4.24 7.25 -4.30
N PHE A 15 3.06 7.11 -3.71
CA PHE A 15 2.93 6.93 -2.26
C PHE A 15 2.12 5.68 -1.94
N PHE A 16 2.67 4.85 -1.06
CA PHE A 16 1.96 3.74 -0.46
C PHE A 16 1.19 4.29 0.74
N GLU A 17 -0.12 4.44 0.57
CA GLU A 17 -1.01 4.88 1.63
C GLU A 17 -1.58 3.66 2.35
N TYR A 18 -1.46 3.61 3.67
CA TYR A 18 -1.85 2.45 4.45
C TYR A 18 -2.44 2.81 5.81
N TYR A 19 -3.24 1.89 6.35
CA TYR A 19 -3.79 1.97 7.70
C TYR A 19 -4.02 0.57 8.26
N CYS A 20 -3.39 0.31 9.40
CA CYS A 20 -3.57 -0.94 10.13
C CYS A 20 -4.55 -0.71 11.29
N THR A 21 -5.53 -1.60 11.41
CA THR A 21 -6.33 -1.81 12.61
C THR A 21 -5.80 -3.06 13.33
N ASN A 22 -6.52 -3.58 14.33
CA ASN A 22 -6.07 -4.77 15.06
C ASN A 22 -5.93 -6.01 14.15
N ASN A 23 -6.84 -6.19 13.18
CA ASN A 23 -6.96 -7.41 12.38
C ASN A 23 -7.09 -7.12 10.87
N GLU A 24 -6.91 -5.87 10.45
CA GLU A 24 -7.12 -5.48 9.05
C GLU A 24 -6.11 -4.43 8.62
N LEU A 25 -5.55 -4.62 7.42
CA LEU A 25 -4.74 -3.65 6.73
C LEU A 25 -5.52 -3.09 5.52
N TYR A 26 -5.70 -1.78 5.51
CA TYR A 26 -6.23 -1.04 4.38
C TYR A 26 -5.08 -0.36 3.65
N PHE A 27 -5.05 -0.44 2.33
CA PHE A 27 -3.93 0.10 1.55
C PHE A 27 -4.30 0.45 0.12
N ARG A 28 -3.53 1.36 -0.48
CA ARG A 28 -3.57 1.69 -1.92
C ARG A 28 -2.27 2.37 -2.37
N TRP A 29 -2.09 2.43 -3.68
CA TRP A 29 -1.21 3.41 -4.30
C TRP A 29 -1.94 4.74 -4.51
N VAL A 30 -1.26 5.84 -4.24
CA VAL A 30 -1.67 7.19 -4.66
C VAL A 30 -0.55 7.82 -5.48
N ASN A 31 -0.92 8.81 -6.30
CA ASN A 31 -0.05 9.48 -7.28
C ASN A 31 0.46 8.54 -8.39
N THR A 32 -0.28 7.46 -8.64
CA THR A 32 0.03 6.46 -9.68
C THR A 32 -1.11 6.34 -10.68
N ASP A 33 -0.82 5.83 -11.87
CA ASP A 33 -1.87 5.47 -12.84
C ASP A 33 -2.47 4.09 -12.51
N ASP A 34 -3.59 3.76 -13.13
CA ASP A 34 -4.27 2.47 -12.96
C ASP A 34 -3.45 1.27 -13.46
N ASP A 35 -2.47 1.49 -14.36
CA ASP A 35 -1.55 0.47 -14.85
C ASP A 35 -0.31 0.26 -13.96
N PHE A 36 -0.22 0.98 -12.84
CA PHE A 36 0.88 0.86 -11.87
C PHE A 36 0.75 -0.40 -11.01
N VAL A 37 1.77 -1.26 -11.04
CA VAL A 37 1.71 -2.61 -10.42
C VAL A 37 2.90 -2.92 -9.52
N MET A 38 3.53 -1.89 -8.92
CA MET A 38 4.67 -2.09 -8.03
C MET A 38 4.26 -2.90 -6.80
N PRO A 39 4.94 -4.02 -6.48
CA PRO A 39 4.67 -4.79 -5.28
C PRO A 39 5.19 -4.10 -4.02
N VAL A 40 4.55 -4.39 -2.89
CA VAL A 40 5.02 -3.98 -1.56
C VAL A 40 5.22 -5.24 -0.73
N THR A 41 6.43 -5.42 -0.20
CA THR A 41 6.73 -6.50 0.74
C THR A 41 6.44 -6.02 2.14
N LEU A 42 5.64 -6.73 2.93
CA LEU A 42 5.34 -6.41 4.31
C LEU A 42 5.91 -7.49 5.23
N LYS A 43 6.41 -7.09 6.39
CA LYS A 43 6.60 -8.02 7.52
C LYS A 43 5.29 -8.09 8.31
N VAL A 44 4.82 -9.29 8.65
CA VAL A 44 3.53 -9.54 9.33
C VAL A 44 3.74 -10.79 10.20
N ASN A 45 3.62 -10.67 11.53
CA ASN A 45 3.93 -11.74 12.50
C ASN A 45 5.29 -12.45 12.25
N GLY A 46 6.34 -11.66 11.94
CA GLY A 46 7.67 -12.21 11.63
C GLY A 46 7.80 -12.91 10.28
N LYS A 47 6.71 -13.06 9.52
CA LYS A 47 6.69 -13.57 8.15
C LYS A 47 6.77 -12.43 7.15
N THR A 48 7.34 -12.71 5.99
CA THR A 48 7.40 -11.77 4.88
C THR A 48 6.28 -12.11 3.90
N ILE A 49 5.40 -11.16 3.60
CA ILE A 49 4.35 -11.30 2.58
C ILE A 49 4.54 -10.23 1.50
N THR A 50 4.15 -10.53 0.27
CA THR A 50 4.18 -9.56 -0.83
C THR A 50 2.76 -9.29 -1.29
N ILE A 51 2.37 -8.02 -1.33
CA ILE A 51 1.08 -7.57 -1.83
C ILE A 51 1.25 -6.77 -3.12
N HIS A 52 0.17 -6.69 -3.90
CA HIS A 52 0.10 -5.90 -5.12
C HIS A 52 -1.00 -4.84 -4.99
N PRO A 53 -0.66 -3.67 -4.42
CA PRO A 53 -1.62 -2.56 -4.30
C PRO A 53 -2.04 -2.01 -5.66
N LYS A 54 -3.20 -1.39 -5.69
CA LYS A 54 -3.81 -0.68 -6.81
C LYS A 54 -4.17 0.74 -6.37
N THR A 55 -4.67 1.56 -7.30
CA THR A 55 -5.21 2.90 -7.03
C THR A 55 -6.48 2.87 -6.15
N LYS A 56 -7.27 1.79 -6.28
CA LYS A 56 -8.43 1.52 -5.41
C LYS A 56 -7.99 0.97 -4.05
N ILE A 57 -8.72 1.33 -3.00
CA ILE A 57 -8.47 0.83 -1.64
C ILE A 57 -8.73 -0.68 -1.60
N GLN A 58 -7.75 -1.40 -1.06
CA GLN A 58 -7.82 -2.84 -0.80
C GLN A 58 -7.74 -3.11 0.69
N LYS A 59 -8.33 -4.23 1.10
CA LYS A 59 -8.29 -4.74 2.48
C LYS A 59 -7.57 -6.09 2.47
N LEU A 60 -6.67 -6.29 3.44
CA LEU A 60 -6.08 -7.57 3.80
C LEU A 60 -6.45 -7.88 5.24
N GLU A 61 -7.00 -9.06 5.49
CA GLU A 61 -7.26 -9.54 6.85
C GLU A 61 -5.96 -10.09 7.45
N LEU A 62 -5.74 -9.74 8.71
CA LEU A 62 -4.59 -10.10 9.52
C LEU A 62 -5.06 -10.94 10.70
N ASN A 63 -4.21 -11.82 11.18
CA ASN A 63 -4.50 -12.62 12.37
C ASN A 63 -4.26 -11.79 13.64
N GLU A 64 -4.92 -12.14 14.74
CA GLU A 64 -4.69 -11.48 16.02
C GLU A 64 -3.19 -11.51 16.39
N GLY A 65 -2.63 -10.33 16.69
CA GLY A 65 -1.22 -10.16 17.06
C GLY A 65 -0.33 -9.53 15.98
N ASP A 66 -0.83 -9.36 14.76
CA ASP A 66 -0.09 -8.75 13.63
C ASP A 66 0.15 -7.25 13.82
N LYS A 67 1.20 -6.86 14.57
CA LYS A 67 1.51 -5.45 14.88
C LYS A 67 2.69 -4.87 14.11
N ASP A 68 3.60 -5.70 13.64
CA ASP A 68 4.86 -5.25 13.04
C ASP A 68 4.78 -5.15 11.52
N ILE A 69 3.97 -4.22 11.01
CA ILE A 69 3.84 -3.99 9.55
C ILE A 69 4.85 -2.95 9.09
N TYR A 70 5.88 -3.43 8.40
CA TYR A 70 6.87 -2.59 7.76
C TYR A 70 7.01 -2.97 6.29
N PRO A 71 6.83 -2.02 5.35
CA PRO A 71 7.23 -2.23 3.98
C PRO A 71 8.75 -2.45 3.90
N ASN A 72 9.18 -3.44 3.11
CA ASN A 72 10.58 -3.77 2.85
C ASN A 72 10.79 -3.91 1.33
N THR A 73 12.05 -3.82 0.90
CA THR A 73 12.59 -4.06 -0.45
C THR A 73 12.58 -2.88 -1.42
N TYR A 74 11.53 -2.06 -1.48
CA TYR A 74 11.41 -0.99 -2.50
C TYR A 74 11.27 0.43 -1.94
N ASP A 75 11.63 0.64 -0.67
CA ASP A 75 11.42 1.89 0.07
C ASP A 75 12.01 3.15 -0.58
N LEU A 76 12.98 3.00 -1.48
CA LEU A 76 13.59 4.12 -2.22
C LEU A 76 12.73 4.62 -3.40
N TYR A 77 11.76 3.83 -3.85
CA TYR A 77 10.97 4.12 -5.05
C TYR A 77 9.63 4.81 -4.74
N TYR A 78 9.22 4.89 -3.47
CA TYR A 78 7.95 5.49 -3.10
C TYR A 78 7.97 6.05 -1.67
N GLY A 79 7.12 7.05 -1.43
CA GLY A 79 6.86 7.56 -0.09
C GLY A 79 5.84 6.69 0.66
N LYS A 80 5.86 6.75 1.99
CA LYS A 80 4.89 6.03 2.85
C LYS A 80 3.97 7.04 3.52
N LYS A 81 2.68 6.74 3.61
CA LYS A 81 1.71 7.62 4.28
C LYS A 81 0.71 6.82 5.10
N ALA A 82 0.74 7.00 6.41
CA ALA A 82 -0.30 6.48 7.30
C ALA A 82 -1.58 7.32 7.18
N ASN A 83 -2.72 6.71 6.85
CA ASN A 83 -4.01 7.41 6.74
C ASN A 83 -5.16 6.70 7.47
N LYS A 84 -5.46 7.15 8.69
CA LYS A 84 -6.54 6.61 9.54
C LYS A 84 -7.95 6.68 8.93
N LYS A 85 -8.15 7.44 7.85
CA LYS A 85 -9.45 7.56 7.17
C LYS A 85 -9.70 6.45 6.16
N LEU A 86 -8.66 5.68 5.77
CA LEU A 86 -8.75 4.61 4.76
C LEU A 86 -9.85 3.58 5.06
N ALA A 87 -9.99 3.14 6.32
CA ALA A 87 -11.04 2.19 6.69
C ALA A 87 -12.45 2.75 6.44
N LYS A 88 -12.68 4.03 6.78
CA LYS A 88 -13.96 4.72 6.53
C LYS A 88 -14.20 4.93 5.04
N GLU A 89 -13.16 5.30 4.28
CA GLU A 89 -13.21 5.47 2.83
C GLU A 89 -13.50 4.15 2.12
N PHE A 90 -12.96 3.03 2.59
CA PHE A 90 -13.24 1.70 2.03
C PHE A 90 -14.72 1.35 2.15
N ILE A 91 -15.30 1.49 3.35
CA ILE A 91 -16.71 1.17 3.61
C ILE A 91 -17.65 2.06 2.77
N ARG A 92 -17.32 3.34 2.60
CA ARG A 92 -18.15 4.28 1.82
C ARG A 92 -18.18 3.99 0.32
N ASN A 93 -17.14 3.34 -0.21
CA ASN A 93 -16.96 3.12 -1.65
C ASN A 93 -17.27 1.66 -2.07
N GLN A 94 -17.81 0.84 -1.16
CA GLN A 94 -18.45 -0.45 -1.46
C GLN A 94 -19.92 -0.23 -1.82
#